data_AF-A0A2N7B3G3-F1
#
_entry.id   AF-A0A2N7B3G3-F1
#
_cell.length_a   1.000
_cell.length_b   1.000
_cell.length_c   1.000
_cell.angle_alpha   90.00
_cell.angle_beta   90.00
_cell.angle_gamma   90.00
#
_symmetry.space_group_name_H-M   'P 1'
#
loop_
_entity.id
_entity.type
_entity.pdbx_description
1 polymer ?
#
loop_
_entity_poly.entity_id
_entity_poly.type
_entity_poly.pdbx_seq_one_letter_code
_entity_poly.pdbx_strand_id
1 'polypeptide(L)'
;MDDTKAWIEFESYSADEIAYRFHHRLVWIHLFPNGNGRHSRLMADVILSKLLKEEAFSWGKGDLSSASEVRKKYIEALRAADQYDYKLLSEFVRS
;
A
#
# COMPACT_ATOMS: atom_id res chain seq x y z
N MET A 1 9.74 -7.65 7.85
CA MET A 1 9.77 -6.24 8.34
C MET A 1 11.15 -5.63 8.22
N ASP A 2 12.23 -6.41 8.17
CA ASP A 2 13.60 -5.88 8.09
C ASP A 2 13.87 -5.15 6.77
N ASP A 3 13.31 -5.62 5.65
CA ASP A 3 13.42 -4.90 4.37
C ASP A 3 12.93 -3.46 4.46
N THR A 4 11.81 -3.22 5.15
CA THR A 4 11.28 -1.85 5.34
C THR A 4 12.19 -0.99 6.19
N LYS A 5 12.83 -1.57 7.23
CA LYS A 5 13.84 -0.84 8.01
C LYS A 5 15.04 -0.49 7.15
N ALA A 6 15.52 -1.43 6.34
CA ALA A 6 16.63 -1.21 5.42
C ALA A 6 16.29 -0.15 4.37
N TRP A 7 15.09 -0.18 3.79
CA TRP A 7 14.68 0.84 2.82
C TRP A 7 14.67 2.25 3.41
N ILE A 8 14.29 2.40 4.69
CA ILE A 8 14.32 3.67 5.41
C ILE A 8 15.76 4.07 5.73
N GLU A 9 16.55 3.17 6.29
CA GLU A 9 17.94 3.42 6.70
C GLU A 9 18.83 3.83 5.53
N PHE A 10 18.66 3.18 4.38
CA PHE A 10 19.45 3.41 3.19
C PHE A 10 18.77 4.31 2.16
N GLU A 11 17.66 4.97 2.52
CA GLU A 11 16.90 5.86 1.62
C GLU A 11 16.65 5.25 0.23
N SER A 12 16.40 3.94 0.18
CA SER A 12 16.38 3.19 -1.08
C SER A 12 15.21 3.56 -1.99
N TYR A 13 14.15 4.12 -1.39
CA TYR A 13 12.90 4.48 -2.04
C TYR A 13 12.31 5.73 -1.39
N SER A 14 11.40 6.40 -2.11
CA SER A 14 10.61 7.49 -1.53
C SER A 14 9.68 6.98 -0.42
N ALA A 15 9.20 7.89 0.44
CA ALA A 15 8.31 7.54 1.53
C ALA A 15 7.03 6.82 1.05
N ASP A 16 6.44 7.30 -0.04
CA ASP A 16 5.29 6.68 -0.70
C ASP A 16 5.61 5.27 -1.16
N GLU A 17 6.77 5.08 -1.80
CA GLU A 17 7.17 3.79 -2.31
C GLU A 17 7.46 2.76 -1.22
N ILE A 18 8.11 3.17 -0.15
CA ILE A 18 8.26 2.35 1.06
C ILE A 18 6.89 1.88 1.55
N ALA A 19 5.93 2.81 1.67
CA ALA A 19 4.63 2.53 2.24
C ALA A 19 3.75 1.63 1.35
N TYR A 20 3.67 1.89 0.03
CA TYR A 20 2.86 1.05 -0.84
C TYR A 20 3.49 -0.33 -1.09
N ARG A 21 4.83 -0.45 -1.07
CA ARG A 21 5.51 -1.76 -1.15
C ARG A 21 5.29 -2.56 0.12
N PHE A 22 5.37 -1.91 1.29
CA PHE A 22 5.03 -2.54 2.56
C PHE A 22 3.57 -3.02 2.56
N HIS A 23 2.64 -2.16 2.12
CA HIS A 23 1.22 -2.50 1.97
C HIS A 23 1.00 -3.75 1.13
N HIS A 24 1.57 -3.77 -0.09
CA HIS A 24 1.43 -4.88 -1.04
C HIS A 24 1.94 -6.20 -0.45
N ARG A 25 3.12 -6.17 0.17
CA ARG A 25 3.69 -7.37 0.81
C ARG A 25 2.85 -7.85 1.99
N LEU A 26 2.29 -6.94 2.79
CA LEU A 26 1.49 -7.30 3.95
C LEU A 26 0.15 -7.93 3.54
N VAL A 27 -0.50 -7.43 2.48
CA VAL A 27 -1.75 -8.03 1.98
C VAL A 27 -1.50 -9.40 1.34
N TRP A 28 -0.34 -9.59 0.71
CA TRP A 28 0.06 -10.85 0.08
C TRP A 28 0.23 -12.00 1.08
N ILE A 29 0.75 -11.73 2.29
CA ILE A 29 0.91 -12.74 3.35
C ILE A 29 -0.43 -13.30 3.83
N HIS A 30 -1.51 -12.52 3.72
CA HIS A 30 -2.88 -12.95 4.06
C HIS A 30 -3.04 -13.50 5.50
N LEU A 31 -2.63 -12.71 6.49
CA LEU A 31 -2.53 -13.09 7.92
C LEU A 31 -3.87 -13.46 8.60
N PHE A 32 -4.99 -12.93 8.10
CA PHE A 32 -6.31 -13.12 8.70
C PHE A 32 -7.28 -13.79 7.72
N PRO A 33 -8.35 -14.46 8.20
CA PRO A 33 -9.39 -14.98 7.32
C PRO A 33 -10.08 -13.88 6.50
N ASN A 34 -10.21 -12.67 7.07
CA ASN A 34 -10.85 -11.52 6.44
C ASN A 34 -10.15 -10.22 6.87
N GLY A 35 -10.26 -9.18 6.03
CA GLY A 35 -9.83 -7.83 6.40
C GLY A 35 -8.37 -7.48 6.10
N ASN A 36 -7.61 -8.37 5.44
CA ASN A 36 -6.19 -8.13 5.12
C ASN A 36 -5.95 -6.82 4.36
N GLY A 37 -6.82 -6.47 3.40
CA GLY A 37 -6.70 -5.19 2.69
C GLY A 37 -6.87 -3.97 3.60
N ARG A 38 -7.84 -3.99 4.52
CA ARG A 38 -8.06 -2.89 5.48
C ARG A 38 -6.90 -2.77 6.46
N HIS A 39 -6.46 -3.90 7.01
CA HIS A 39 -5.30 -3.96 7.90
C HIS A 39 -4.04 -3.41 7.21
N SER A 40 -3.77 -3.86 6.00
CA SER A 40 -2.56 -3.47 5.27
C SER A 40 -2.57 -2.00 4.86
N ARG A 41 -3.73 -1.43 4.52
CA ARG A 41 -3.84 0.02 4.24
C ARG A 41 -3.58 0.85 5.49
N LEU A 42 -4.23 0.49 6.60
CA LEU A 42 -4.02 1.16 7.90
C LEU A 42 -2.55 1.15 8.31
N MET A 43 -1.87 0.01 8.17
CA MET A 43 -0.45 -0.08 8.52
C MET A 43 0.43 0.81 7.63
N ALA A 44 0.13 0.93 6.34
CA ALA A 44 0.85 1.83 5.45
C ALA A 44 0.63 3.30 5.82
N ASP A 45 -0.60 3.69 6.17
CA ASP A 45 -0.91 5.05 6.64
C ASP A 45 -0.21 5.37 7.98
N VAL A 46 -0.07 4.39 8.86
CA VAL A 46 0.69 4.53 10.12
C VAL A 46 2.19 4.71 9.82
N ILE A 47 2.76 3.94 8.89
CA ILE A 47 4.17 4.09 8.50
C ILE A 47 4.41 5.49 7.92
N LEU A 48 3.58 5.93 6.98
CA LEU A 48 3.68 7.28 6.39
C LEU A 48 3.61 8.37 7.46
N SER A 49 2.54 8.37 8.26
CA SER A 49 2.27 9.46 9.18
C SER A 49 3.18 9.46 10.42
N LYS A 50 3.49 8.28 10.97
CA LYS A 50 4.21 8.18 12.25
C LYS A 50 5.70 8.06 12.07
N LEU A 51 6.16 7.30 11.07
CA LEU A 51 7.58 7.07 10.84
C LEU A 51 8.16 8.05 9.84
N LEU A 52 7.50 8.23 8.70
CA LEU A 52 8.04 9.00 7.57
C LEU A 52 7.61 10.48 7.58
N LYS A 53 6.68 10.86 8.47
CA LYS A 53 6.15 12.23 8.62
C LYS A 53 5.46 12.78 7.37
N GLU A 54 4.86 11.89 6.59
CA GLU A 54 4.11 12.21 5.37
C GLU A 54 2.60 12.06 5.57
N GLU A 55 1.82 12.66 4.70
CA GLU A 55 0.36 12.51 4.70
C GLU A 55 -0.06 11.07 4.36
N ALA A 56 -1.12 10.58 5.02
CA ALA A 56 -1.72 9.30 4.73
C ALA A 56 -2.22 9.23 3.28
N PHE A 57 -2.34 8.01 2.74
CA PHE A 57 -2.80 7.82 1.37
C PHE A 57 -4.29 8.14 1.23
N SER A 58 -4.68 8.64 0.06
CA SER A 58 -6.09 8.87 -0.28
C SER A 58 -6.81 7.58 -0.71
N TRP A 59 -6.04 6.57 -1.14
CA TRP A 59 -6.52 5.27 -1.61
C TRP A 59 -7.60 5.38 -2.70
N GLY A 60 -7.46 6.35 -3.62
CA GLY A 60 -8.40 6.57 -4.73
C GLY A 60 -9.66 7.35 -4.35
N LYS A 61 -9.67 8.04 -3.20
CA LYS A 61 -10.77 8.91 -2.69
C LYS A 61 -12.16 8.28 -2.67
N GLY A 62 -12.26 6.95 -2.71
CA GLY A 62 -13.52 6.24 -2.88
C GLY A 62 -13.72 5.08 -1.93
N ASP A 63 -14.95 4.55 -1.93
CA ASP A 63 -15.31 3.40 -1.12
C ASP A 63 -14.73 2.10 -1.70
N LEU A 64 -13.80 1.50 -0.95
CA LEU A 64 -13.18 0.21 -1.25
C LEU A 64 -13.95 -0.99 -0.67
N SER A 65 -15.06 -0.75 0.04
CA SER A 65 -15.88 -1.79 0.68
C SER A 65 -16.90 -2.43 -0.27
N SER A 66 -17.33 -1.73 -1.33
CA SER A 66 -18.27 -2.22 -2.34
C SER A 66 -17.59 -2.62 -3.65
N ALA A 67 -18.33 -3.28 -4.56
CA ALA A 67 -17.88 -3.61 -5.93
C ALA A 67 -17.81 -2.35 -6.83
N SER A 68 -17.14 -1.32 -6.35
CA SER A 68 -16.95 -0.03 -7.01
C SER A 68 -15.84 -0.11 -8.05
N GLU A 69 -15.86 0.80 -9.02
CA GLU A 69 -14.75 0.98 -9.98
C GLU A 69 -13.41 1.26 -9.27
N VAL A 70 -13.45 1.93 -8.11
CA VAL A 70 -12.27 2.18 -7.27
C VAL A 70 -11.68 0.87 -6.76
N ARG A 71 -12.52 -0.07 -6.31
CA ARG A 71 -12.06 -1.41 -5.89
C ARG A 71 -11.46 -2.20 -7.05
N LYS A 72 -12.02 -2.10 -8.26
CA LYS A 72 -11.47 -2.78 -9.45
C LYS A 72 -10.06 -2.27 -9.77
N LYS A 73 -9.88 -0.95 -9.83
CA LYS A 73 -8.57 -0.31 -10.04
C LYS A 73 -7.55 -0.69 -8.97
N TYR A 74 -7.97 -0.74 -7.70
CA TYR A 74 -7.13 -1.18 -6.61
C TYR A 74 -6.67 -2.64 -6.77
N ILE A 75 -7.59 -3.56 -7.12
CA ILE A 75 -7.25 -4.97 -7.34
C ILE A 75 -6.34 -5.14 -8.56
N GLU A 76 -6.58 -4.39 -9.63
CA GLU A 76 -5.71 -4.36 -10.82
C GLU A 76 -4.29 -3.90 -10.46
N ALA A 77 -4.18 -2.83 -9.67
CA ALA A 77 -2.90 -2.33 -9.17
C ALA A 77 -2.15 -3.37 -8.33
N LEU A 78 -2.85 -4.10 -7.45
CA LEU A 78 -2.24 -5.19 -6.67
C LEU A 78 -1.76 -6.34 -7.56
N ARG A 79 -2.53 -6.72 -8.59
CA ARG A 79 -2.14 -7.78 -9.52
C ARG A 79 -0.92 -7.40 -10.37
N ALA A 80 -0.79 -6.14 -10.77
CA ALA A 80 0.42 -5.65 -11.43
C ALA A 80 1.62 -5.69 -10.47
N ALA A 81 1.42 -5.27 -9.21
CA ALA A 81 2.44 -5.29 -8.18
C ALA A 81 2.90 -6.73 -7.81
N ASP A 82 2.04 -7.74 -7.96
CA ASP A 82 2.43 -9.16 -7.83
C ASP A 82 3.52 -9.56 -8.82
N GLN A 83 3.63 -8.85 -9.95
CA GLN A 83 4.68 -9.02 -10.97
C GLN A 83 5.79 -7.97 -10.86
N TYR A 84 5.92 -7.32 -9.70
CA TYR A 84 6.86 -6.23 -9.42
C TYR A 84 6.64 -4.95 -10.24
N ASP A 85 5.53 -4.82 -10.96
CA ASP A 85 5.12 -3.57 -11.60
C ASP A 85 4.25 -2.74 -10.65
N TYR A 86 4.89 -1.79 -9.98
CA TYR A 86 4.25 -0.94 -8.98
C TYR A 86 3.59 0.31 -9.56
N LYS A 87 3.65 0.55 -10.88
CA LYS A 87 3.21 1.81 -11.48
C LYS A 87 1.74 2.12 -11.18
N LEU A 88 0.86 1.14 -11.38
CA LEU A 88 -0.56 1.31 -11.11
C LEU A 88 -0.83 1.54 -9.63
N LEU A 89 -0.06 0.89 -8.74
CA LEU A 89 -0.23 1.06 -7.31
C LEU A 89 0.26 2.44 -6.84
N SER A 90 1.40 2.91 -7.36
CA SER A 90 1.94 4.23 -7.01
C SER A 90 1.00 5.37 -7.44
N GLU A 91 0.36 5.24 -8.60
CA GLU A 91 -0.64 6.21 -9.06
C GLU A 91 -1.93 6.11 -8.22
N PHE A 92 -2.37 4.89 -7.92
CA PHE A 92 -3.63 4.66 -7.19
C PHE A 92 -3.61 5.25 -5.78
N VAL A 93 -2.53 5.07 -5.01
CA VAL A 93 -2.48 5.43 -3.58
C VAL A 93 -2.65 6.93 -3.30
N ARG A 94 -2.36 7.79 -4.28
CA ARG A 94 -2.53 9.25 -4.20
C ARG A 94 -3.68 9.80 -5.08
N SER A 95 -4.43 8.93 -5.76
CA SER A 95 -5.57 9.33 -6.61
C SER A 95 -6.82 9.75 -5.82
#